data_AF-A0A368F6M9-F1
#
_entry.id   AF-A0A368F6M9-F1
#
_cell.length_a   1.000
_cell.length_b   1.000
_cell.length_c   1.000
_cell.angle_alpha   90.00
_cell.angle_beta   90.00
_cell.angle_gamma   90.00
#
_symmetry.space_group_name_H-M   'P 1'
#
loop_
_entity.id
_entity.type
_entity.pdbx_description
1 polymer ?
#
loop_
_entity_poly.entity_id
_entity_poly.type
_entity_poly.pdbx_seq_one_letter_code
_entity_poly.pdbx_strand_id
1 'polypeptide(L)'
;MIAAVFSLFALAQARTKIDAESYWSSDDDNVRHSTLEAYRNRKIPKEAEELTGRELIDYVNRKQTLWKAKKHRRFNEYPGRTKWGLMGVNNVRLSIEAKQHLSPTKDLDIDIPETFDAREAWPDCQSIKNIRDQSSCGSCWAFGAVEAMSDRICIASNGKTQVKA
;
A
#
# COMPACT_ATOMS: atom_id res chain seq x y z
N MET A 1 26.44 13.49 39.31
CA MET A 1 26.72 14.41 38.19
C MET A 1 26.10 13.78 36.95
N ILE A 2 24.79 13.80 36.69
CA ILE A 2 23.85 14.93 36.51
C ILE A 2 24.43 16.04 35.62
N ALA A 3 23.73 16.27 34.51
CA ALA A 3 23.75 17.42 33.60
C ALA A 3 24.88 17.52 32.56
N ALA A 4 24.62 16.92 31.39
CA ALA A 4 24.87 17.58 30.10
C ALA A 4 23.67 17.28 29.18
N VAL A 5 22.63 18.03 29.46
CA VAL A 5 21.30 18.01 28.88
C VAL A 5 21.32 18.82 27.57
N PHE A 6 20.83 18.21 26.49
CA PHE A 6 20.05 18.84 25.43
C PHE A 6 20.59 20.13 24.81
N SER A 7 21.32 20.01 23.71
CA SER A 7 21.34 21.03 22.63
C SER A 7 22.02 20.45 21.40
N LEU A 8 21.22 19.81 20.54
CA LEU A 8 21.49 19.60 19.11
C LEU A 8 20.26 19.02 18.38
N PHE A 9 19.16 18.72 19.09
CA PHE A 9 17.83 18.52 18.50
C PHE A 9 17.09 19.86 18.39
N ALA A 10 17.54 20.74 17.50
CA ALA A 10 16.78 21.92 17.11
C ALA A 10 17.19 22.36 15.70
N LEU A 11 16.63 21.71 14.68
CA LEU A 11 16.25 22.26 13.37
C LEU A 11 15.93 21.11 12.40
N ALA A 12 14.75 20.50 12.59
CA ALA A 12 13.90 19.95 11.53
C ALA A 12 12.70 19.20 12.16
N GLN A 13 11.96 19.86 13.07
CA GLN A 13 10.57 19.47 13.30
C GLN A 13 9.75 20.11 12.17
N ALA A 14 9.79 19.49 10.99
CA ALA A 14 8.71 19.67 10.03
C ALA A 14 7.50 18.94 10.62
N ARG A 15 6.73 19.65 11.45
CA ARG A 15 5.33 19.31 11.73
C ARG A 15 4.63 19.33 10.36
N THR A 16 4.59 18.21 9.65
CA THR A 16 3.56 18.03 8.64
C THR A 16 2.28 17.74 9.41
N LYS A 17 1.67 18.79 9.98
CA LYS A 17 0.22 18.81 9.99
C LYS A 17 -0.14 18.57 8.54
N ILE A 18 -0.82 17.46 8.26
CA ILE A 18 -1.52 17.33 6.99
C ILE A 18 -2.59 18.42 7.08
N ASP A 19 -2.26 19.61 6.62
CA ASP A 19 -3.18 20.73 6.63
C ASP A 19 -4.34 20.32 5.73
N ALA A 20 -5.57 20.38 6.25
CA ALA A 20 -6.74 19.98 5.48
C ALA A 20 -6.85 20.72 4.13
N GLU A 21 -6.21 21.89 4.02
CA GLU A 21 -6.03 22.63 2.76
C GLU A 21 -5.20 21.90 1.70
N SER A 22 -4.17 21.11 2.06
CA SER A 22 -3.37 20.36 1.08
C SER A 22 -4.11 19.14 0.49
N TYR A 23 -5.27 18.79 1.05
CA TYR A 23 -6.12 17.71 0.58
C TYR A 23 -7.11 18.14 -0.52
N TRP A 24 -7.29 19.44 -0.72
CA TRP A 24 -8.22 19.98 -1.71
C TRP A 24 -7.47 20.79 -2.76
N SER A 25 -7.72 20.49 -4.03
CA SER A 25 -7.28 21.30 -5.17
C SER A 25 -8.49 21.98 -5.79
N SER A 26 -8.34 23.23 -6.22
CA SER A 26 -9.37 23.98 -6.94
C SER A 26 -8.91 24.19 -8.39
N ASP A 27 -9.80 23.91 -9.34
CA ASP A 27 -9.61 24.22 -10.76
C ASP A 27 -10.25 25.57 -11.13
N ASP A 28 -10.07 26.04 -12.39
CA ASP A 28 -10.56 27.34 -12.90
C ASP A 28 -12.08 27.57 -12.71
N ASP A 29 -12.87 26.49 -12.59
CA ASP A 29 -14.33 26.54 -12.32
C ASP A 29 -14.68 26.59 -10.81
N ASN A 30 -13.69 26.76 -9.92
CA ASN A 30 -13.84 26.84 -8.47
C ASN A 30 -14.51 25.61 -7.82
N VAL A 31 -14.35 24.43 -8.42
CA VAL A 31 -14.81 23.16 -7.86
C VAL A 31 -13.70 22.56 -7.00
N ARG A 32 -14.00 22.27 -5.73
CA ARG A 32 -13.07 21.57 -4.83
C ARG A 32 -13.04 20.09 -5.15
N HIS A 33 -11.91 19.61 -5.66
CA HIS A 33 -11.64 18.19 -5.80
C HIS A 33 -10.68 17.72 -4.72
N SER A 34 -10.93 16.53 -4.18
CA SER A 34 -9.92 15.91 -3.32
C SER A 34 -8.68 15.57 -4.14
N THR A 35 -7.50 15.66 -3.55
CA THR A 35 -6.25 15.26 -4.21
C THR A 35 -6.33 13.81 -4.72
N LEU A 36 -7.06 12.94 -4.00
CA LEU A 36 -7.34 11.56 -4.40
C LEU A 36 -8.18 11.47 -5.68
N GLU A 37 -9.21 12.31 -5.82
CA GLU A 37 -10.03 12.36 -7.04
C GLU A 37 -9.23 12.90 -8.23
N ALA A 38 -8.37 13.91 -8.02
CA ALA A 38 -7.48 14.41 -9.06
C ALA A 38 -6.54 13.32 -9.58
N TYR A 39 -5.95 12.51 -8.68
CA TYR A 39 -5.13 11.36 -9.09
C TYR A 39 -5.96 10.25 -9.75
N ARG A 40 -7.16 9.96 -9.24
CA ARG A 40 -8.05 8.92 -9.80
C ARG A 40 -8.52 9.26 -11.21
N ASN A 41 -8.80 10.53 -11.48
CA ASN A 41 -9.34 11.00 -12.75
C ASN A 41 -8.26 11.49 -13.73
N ARG A 42 -6.98 11.28 -13.40
CA ARG A 42 -5.85 11.66 -14.26
C ARG A 42 -5.93 10.93 -15.60
N LYS A 43 -5.99 11.70 -16.69
CA LYS A 43 -5.92 11.17 -18.06
C LYS A 43 -4.47 10.87 -18.42
N ILE A 44 -4.23 9.69 -18.96
CA ILE A 44 -2.93 9.29 -19.51
C ILE A 44 -2.90 9.73 -20.98
N PRO A 45 -1.84 10.41 -21.45
CA PRO A 45 -1.69 10.73 -22.88
C PRO A 45 -1.66 9.45 -23.71
N LYS A 46 -2.29 9.45 -24.90
CA LYS A 46 -2.36 8.25 -25.77
C LYS A 46 -0.97 7.71 -26.11
N GLU A 47 -0.02 8.62 -26.33
CA GLU A 47 1.37 8.29 -26.64
C GLU A 47 2.03 7.52 -25.49
N ALA A 48 1.63 7.81 -24.24
CA ALA A 48 2.15 7.13 -23.06
C ALA A 48 1.52 5.74 -22.84
N GLU A 49 0.30 5.50 -23.35
CA GLU A 49 -0.38 4.20 -23.26
C GLU A 49 0.28 3.14 -24.14
N GLU A 50 0.91 3.56 -25.24
CA GLU A 50 1.59 2.67 -26.19
C GLU A 50 3.04 2.33 -25.79
N LEU A 51 3.61 3.05 -24.81
CA LEU A 51 5.01 2.85 -24.39
C LEU A 51 5.22 1.47 -23.76
N THR A 52 6.34 0.83 -24.13
CA THR A 52 6.75 -0.44 -23.54
C THR A 52 8.23 -0.46 -23.19
N GLY A 53 8.68 -1.49 -22.47
CA GLY A 53 10.11 -1.73 -22.24
C GLY A 53 10.84 -0.59 -21.52
N ARG A 54 11.91 -0.07 -22.13
CA ARG A 54 12.76 0.99 -21.56
C ARG A 54 12.08 2.36 -21.61
N GLU A 55 11.38 2.67 -22.70
CA GLU A 55 10.75 3.98 -22.89
C GLU A 55 9.67 4.24 -21.84
N LEU A 56 8.88 3.20 -21.52
CA LEU A 56 7.91 3.25 -20.43
C LEU A 56 8.58 3.51 -19.07
N ILE A 57 9.70 2.84 -18.79
CA ILE A 57 10.45 3.01 -17.54
C ILE A 57 10.96 4.45 -17.42
N ASP A 58 11.56 4.97 -18.48
CA ASP A 58 12.09 6.33 -18.50
C ASP A 58 10.96 7.37 -18.38
N TYR A 59 9.85 7.15 -19.07
CA TYR A 59 8.65 8.00 -18.94
C TYR A 59 8.16 8.06 -17.49
N VAL A 60 7.98 6.91 -16.84
CA VAL A 60 7.53 6.82 -15.45
C VAL A 60 8.49 7.52 -14.49
N ASN A 61 9.79 7.26 -14.63
CA ASN A 61 10.83 7.86 -13.77
C ASN A 61 11.00 9.38 -14.00
N ARG A 62 10.62 9.91 -15.17
CA ARG A 62 10.58 11.36 -15.43
C ARG A 62 9.33 12.03 -14.87
N LYS A 63 8.19 11.33 -14.86
CA LYS A 63 6.88 11.91 -14.49
C LYS A 63 6.59 11.86 -12.99
N GLN A 64 7.33 11.08 -12.21
CA GLN A 64 7.22 11.03 -10.75
C GLN A 64 8.58 10.69 -10.11
N THR A 65 8.75 11.06 -8.84
CA THR A 65 9.99 10.88 -8.07
C THR A 65 9.81 10.02 -6.80
N LEU A 66 8.59 9.56 -6.52
CA LEU A 66 8.23 8.84 -5.28
C LEU A 66 8.75 7.40 -5.27
N TRP A 67 8.85 6.77 -6.45
CA TRP A 67 9.37 5.41 -6.61
C TRP A 67 10.18 5.29 -7.90
N LYS A 68 11.02 4.25 -8.02
CA LYS A 68 11.83 4.01 -9.22
C LYS A 68 11.37 2.76 -9.96
N ALA A 69 10.95 2.94 -11.22
CA ALA A 69 10.62 1.85 -12.12
C ALA A 69 11.89 1.16 -12.64
N LYS A 70 11.89 -0.18 -12.67
CA LYS A 70 12.96 -0.99 -13.27
C LYS A 70 12.42 -2.33 -13.78
N LYS A 71 13.17 -2.97 -14.70
CA LYS A 71 12.93 -4.36 -15.07
C LYS A 71 13.36 -5.28 -13.92
N HIS A 72 12.48 -6.19 -13.52
CA HIS A 72 12.81 -7.21 -12.54
C HIS A 72 13.28 -8.49 -13.25
N ARG A 73 14.41 -9.08 -12.80
CA ARG A 73 15.03 -10.26 -13.44
C ARG A 73 14.04 -11.42 -13.62
N ARG A 74 13.22 -11.69 -12.60
CA ARG A 74 12.24 -12.78 -12.61
C ARG A 74 11.12 -12.60 -13.65
N PHE A 75 10.66 -11.37 -13.87
CA PHE A 75 9.42 -11.09 -14.61
C PHE A 75 9.65 -10.47 -15.99
N ASN A 76 10.89 -10.05 -16.29
CA ASN A 76 11.22 -9.40 -17.55
C ASN A 76 10.88 -10.29 -18.76
N GLU A 77 11.16 -11.59 -18.64
CA GLU A 77 11.00 -12.58 -19.71
C GLU A 77 9.62 -13.23 -19.76
N TYR A 78 8.72 -12.91 -18.81
CA TYR A 78 7.39 -13.50 -18.80
C TYR A 78 6.56 -13.04 -20.01
N PRO A 79 5.89 -13.96 -20.72
CA PRO A 79 4.92 -13.61 -21.74
C PRO A 79 3.81 -12.73 -21.15
N GLY A 80 3.19 -11.88 -22.00
CA GLY A 80 2.07 -11.03 -21.59
C GLY A 80 0.96 -11.82 -20.90
N ARG A 81 0.57 -12.98 -21.46
CA ARG A 81 -0.44 -13.88 -20.87
C ARG A 81 -0.09 -14.29 -19.44
N THR A 82 1.16 -14.62 -19.16
CA THR A 82 1.61 -14.98 -17.81
C THR A 82 1.52 -13.78 -16.87
N LYS A 83 1.95 -12.59 -17.31
CA LYS A 83 1.83 -11.36 -16.53
C LYS A 83 0.37 -11.04 -16.19
N TRP A 84 -0.53 -11.18 -17.16
CA TRP A 84 -1.99 -11.06 -16.95
C TRP A 84 -2.51 -12.13 -15.97
N GLY A 85 -2.06 -13.38 -16.11
CA GLY A 85 -2.45 -14.48 -15.24
C GLY A 85 -2.06 -14.32 -13.78
N LEU A 86 -1.08 -13.47 -13.45
CA LEU A 86 -0.73 -13.14 -12.07
C LEU A 86 -1.78 -12.22 -11.39
N MET A 87 -2.61 -11.52 -12.17
CA MET A 87 -3.61 -10.56 -11.68
C MET A 87 -5.01 -11.19 -11.63
N GLY A 88 -5.23 -12.10 -10.68
CA GLY A 88 -6.45 -12.91 -10.64
C GLY A 88 -7.61 -12.39 -9.77
N VAL A 89 -7.58 -11.13 -9.33
CA VAL A 89 -8.68 -10.55 -8.56
C VAL A 89 -9.79 -10.08 -9.51
N ASN A 90 -11.01 -10.60 -9.31
CA ASN A 90 -12.22 -10.12 -9.97
C ASN A 90 -13.14 -9.42 -8.94
N ASN A 91 -13.91 -8.42 -9.37
CA ASN A 91 -14.96 -7.76 -8.56
C ASN A 91 -14.47 -7.09 -7.26
N VAL A 92 -13.66 -6.03 -7.39
CA VAL A 92 -13.06 -5.28 -6.26
C VAL A 92 -14.09 -4.45 -5.46
N ARG A 93 -15.34 -4.36 -5.92
CA ARG A 93 -16.38 -3.57 -5.25
C ARG A 93 -17.28 -4.46 -4.42
N LEU A 94 -17.12 -4.39 -3.10
CA LEU A 94 -18.12 -4.87 -2.15
C LEU A 94 -19.44 -4.11 -2.37
N SER A 95 -20.56 -4.83 -2.31
CA SER A 95 -21.89 -4.22 -2.27
C SER A 95 -22.01 -3.32 -1.03
N ILE A 96 -22.94 -2.35 -1.08
CA ILE A 96 -23.23 -1.50 0.09
C ILE A 96 -23.63 -2.38 1.28
N GLU A 97 -24.42 -3.42 1.04
CA GLU A 97 -24.85 -4.42 2.04
C GLU A 97 -23.65 -5.15 2.68
N ALA A 98 -22.65 -5.54 1.90
CA ALA A 98 -21.44 -6.18 2.41
C ALA A 98 -20.59 -5.24 3.29
N LYS A 99 -20.75 -3.92 3.16
CA LYS A 99 -20.07 -2.92 4.00
C LYS A 99 -20.81 -2.61 5.31
N GLN A 100 -22.11 -2.91 5.41
CA GLN A 100 -22.92 -2.61 6.60
C GLN A 100 -22.44 -3.34 7.85
N HIS A 101 -21.73 -4.46 7.69
CA HIS A 101 -21.23 -5.29 8.78
C HIS A 101 -19.75 -5.05 9.10
N LEU A 102 -19.13 -4.00 8.54
CA LEU A 102 -17.77 -3.63 8.90
C LEU A 102 -17.75 -3.06 10.32
N SER A 103 -16.75 -3.44 11.10
CA SER A 103 -16.56 -2.95 12.47
C SER A 103 -16.61 -1.41 12.50
N PRO A 104 -17.28 -0.78 13.49
CA PRO A 104 -17.30 0.67 13.66
C PRO A 104 -15.94 1.14 14.24
N THR A 105 -14.86 0.92 13.50
CA THR A 105 -13.53 1.45 13.86
C THR A 105 -13.43 2.95 13.67
N LYS A 106 -14.41 3.56 13.00
CA LYS A 106 -14.47 5.01 12.76
C LYS A 106 -14.63 5.83 14.06
N ASP A 107 -15.21 5.23 15.10
CA ASP A 107 -15.59 5.93 16.33
C ASP A 107 -14.70 5.54 17.53
N LEU A 108 -13.56 4.86 17.28
CA LEU A 108 -12.60 4.53 18.33
C LEU A 108 -11.65 5.71 18.55
N ASP A 109 -11.71 6.29 19.75
CA ASP A 109 -10.74 7.27 20.23
C ASP A 109 -9.44 6.56 20.62
N ILE A 110 -8.59 6.29 19.62
CA ILE A 110 -7.31 5.62 19.78
C ILE A 110 -6.19 6.44 19.14
N ASP A 111 -5.08 6.58 19.87
CA ASP A 111 -3.86 7.16 19.34
C ASP A 111 -3.18 6.16 18.39
N ILE A 112 -3.23 6.46 17.09
CA ILE A 112 -2.53 5.68 16.06
C ILE A 112 -1.10 6.21 15.93
N PRO A 113 -0.06 5.35 16.02
CA PRO A 113 1.32 5.80 15.92
C PRO A 113 1.65 6.31 14.51
N GLU A 114 2.61 7.23 14.42
CA GLU A 114 3.10 7.78 13.14
C GLU A 114 3.67 6.68 12.22
N THR A 115 4.28 5.65 12.81
CA THR A 115 4.83 4.50 12.09
C THR A 115 4.38 3.21 12.75
N PHE A 116 4.03 2.20 11.94
CA PHE A 116 3.64 0.88 12.43
C PHE A 116 4.12 -0.21 11.46
N ASP A 117 4.77 -1.24 12.01
CA ASP A 117 5.12 -2.47 11.30
C ASP A 117 4.64 -3.69 12.08
N ALA A 118 3.74 -4.47 11.47
CA ALA A 118 3.19 -5.68 12.10
C ALA A 118 4.27 -6.71 12.47
N ARG A 119 5.40 -6.75 11.75
CA ARG A 119 6.52 -7.66 12.01
C ARG A 119 7.28 -7.29 13.29
N GLU A 120 7.24 -6.01 13.66
CA GLU A 120 7.83 -5.49 14.90
C GLU A 120 6.84 -5.59 16.07
N ALA A 121 5.56 -5.36 15.81
CA ALA A 121 4.49 -5.47 16.82
C ALA A 121 4.25 -6.93 17.27
N TRP A 122 4.39 -7.90 16.36
CA TRP A 122 4.22 -9.33 16.64
C TRP A 122 5.43 -10.14 16.15
N PRO A 123 6.60 -9.98 16.81
CA PRO A 123 7.85 -10.56 16.33
C PRO A 123 7.87 -12.10 16.36
N ASP A 124 7.08 -12.70 17.26
CA ASP A 124 6.93 -14.14 17.44
C ASP A 124 6.08 -14.80 16.35
N CYS A 125 5.27 -14.01 15.61
CA CYS A 125 4.44 -14.49 14.52
C CYS A 125 5.24 -14.54 13.21
N GLN A 126 5.83 -15.70 12.93
CA GLN A 126 6.68 -15.88 11.74
C GLN A 126 5.88 -15.78 10.43
N SER A 127 4.57 -16.04 10.47
CA SER A 127 3.70 -15.94 9.29
C SER A 127 3.75 -14.56 8.64
N ILE A 128 3.82 -13.48 9.44
CA ILE A 128 3.79 -12.07 9.00
C ILE A 128 5.04 -11.73 8.16
N LYS A 129 6.15 -12.44 8.38
CA LYS A 129 7.43 -12.22 7.68
C LYS A 129 7.53 -13.00 6.37
N ASN A 130 6.62 -13.93 6.11
CA ASN A 130 6.73 -14.83 4.97
C ASN A 130 6.24 -14.16 3.69
N ILE A 131 7.04 -14.28 2.63
CA ILE A 131 6.65 -13.89 1.28
C ILE A 131 6.36 -15.16 0.47
N ARG A 132 5.14 -15.28 -0.05
CA ARG A 132 4.69 -16.47 -0.77
C ARG A 132 4.75 -16.30 -2.28
N ASP A 133 4.67 -17.42 -2.98
CA ASP A 133 4.71 -17.49 -4.44
C ASP A 133 3.43 -18.12 -4.98
N GLN A 134 2.58 -17.31 -5.61
CA GLN A 134 1.36 -17.79 -6.27
C GLN A 134 1.64 -18.60 -7.56
N SER A 135 2.90 -18.73 -7.96
CA SER A 135 3.33 -19.40 -9.19
C SER A 135 2.65 -18.80 -10.43
N SER A 136 2.41 -19.60 -11.46
CA SER A 136 1.72 -19.19 -12.69
C SER A 136 0.20 -19.30 -12.58
N CYS A 137 -0.36 -18.93 -11.43
CA CYS A 137 -1.79 -18.98 -11.14
C CYS A 137 -2.30 -17.61 -10.67
N GLY A 138 -3.52 -17.23 -11.06
CA GLY A 138 -4.22 -16.03 -10.58
C GLY A 138 -4.78 -16.17 -9.16
N SER A 139 -4.06 -16.83 -8.25
CA SER A 139 -4.52 -17.16 -6.90
C SER A 139 -4.22 -16.07 -5.86
N CYS A 140 -3.76 -14.89 -6.27
CA CYS A 140 -3.47 -13.75 -5.37
C CYS A 140 -4.61 -13.42 -4.38
N TRP A 141 -5.87 -13.55 -4.81
CA TRP A 141 -7.04 -13.32 -3.95
C TRP A 141 -7.10 -14.32 -2.78
N ALA A 142 -6.73 -15.58 -3.05
CA ALA A 142 -6.69 -16.62 -2.04
C ALA A 142 -5.45 -16.45 -1.15
N PHE A 143 -4.29 -16.17 -1.76
CA PHE A 143 -3.02 -15.96 -1.05
C PHE A 143 -3.12 -14.81 -0.04
N GLY A 144 -3.58 -13.63 -0.47
CA GLY A 144 -3.75 -12.50 0.45
C GLY A 144 -4.74 -12.79 1.58
N ALA A 145 -5.77 -13.60 1.33
CA ALA A 145 -6.71 -14.03 2.37
C ALA A 145 -6.05 -15.00 3.37
N VAL A 146 -5.40 -16.06 2.90
CA VAL A 146 -4.82 -17.09 3.78
C VAL A 146 -3.55 -16.63 4.50
N GLU A 147 -2.78 -15.71 3.92
CA GLU A 147 -1.69 -15.00 4.59
C GLU A 147 -2.23 -14.23 5.81
N ALA A 148 -3.23 -13.38 5.61
CA ALA A 148 -3.85 -12.63 6.69
C ALA A 148 -4.55 -13.53 7.74
N MET A 149 -5.18 -14.64 7.33
CA MET A 149 -5.77 -15.61 8.26
C MET A 149 -4.70 -16.25 9.14
N SER A 150 -3.56 -16.65 8.57
CA SER A 150 -2.45 -17.23 9.32
C SER A 150 -1.91 -16.26 10.36
N ASP A 151 -1.72 -15.00 9.96
CA ASP A 151 -1.26 -13.92 10.84
C ASP A 151 -2.24 -13.68 11.99
N ARG A 152 -3.54 -13.58 11.68
CA ARG A 152 -4.57 -13.33 12.69
C ARG A 152 -4.71 -14.47 13.69
N ILE A 153 -4.54 -15.73 13.28
CA ILE A 153 -4.54 -16.89 14.19
C ILE A 153 -3.36 -16.79 15.16
N CYS A 154 -2.17 -16.41 14.67
CA CYS A 154 -1.00 -16.23 15.53
C CYS A 154 -1.20 -15.06 16.51
N ILE A 155 -1.64 -13.91 16.02
CA ILE A 155 -1.88 -12.71 16.84
C ILE A 155 -2.92 -12.99 17.91
N ALA A 156 -4.07 -13.56 17.55
CA ALA A 156 -5.16 -13.85 18.49
C ALA A 156 -4.78 -14.91 19.53
N SER A 157 -3.86 -15.83 19.19
CA SER A 157 -3.36 -16.85 20.11
C SER A 157 -2.14 -16.41 20.93
N ASN A 158 -1.69 -15.15 20.80
CA ASN A 158 -0.44 -14.65 21.38
C ASN A 158 0.76 -15.57 21.04
N GLY A 159 0.88 -15.96 19.77
CA GLY A 159 1.99 -16.79 19.28
C GLY A 159 1.85 -18.29 19.53
N LYS A 160 0.86 -18.75 20.31
CA LYS A 160 0.70 -20.16 20.70
C LYS A 160 0.33 -21.07 19.53
N THR A 161 -0.47 -20.58 18.61
CA THR A 161 -0.93 -21.32 17.43
C THR A 161 -0.42 -20.64 16.18
N GLN A 162 0.44 -21.32 15.43
CA GLN A 162 0.93 -20.82 14.14
C GLN A 162 0.59 -21.80 13.04
N VAL A 163 -0.27 -21.36 12.12
CA VAL A 163 -0.60 -22.11 10.92
C VAL A 163 0.18 -21.54 9.74
N LYS A 164 0.52 -22.40 8.80
CA LYS A 164 1.17 -22.01 7.56
C LYS A 164 0.17 -22.24 6.43
N ALA A 165 -0.23 -21.17 5.76
CA ALA A 165 -0.84 -21.22 4.44
C ALA A 165 0.09 -21.86 3.40
#